data_AF-A0A6I2IXL0-F1
#
_entry.id   AF-A0A6I2IXL0-F1
#
_cell.length_a   1.000
_cell.length_b   1.000
_cell.length_c   1.000
_cell.angle_alpha   90.00
_cell.angle_beta   90.00
_cell.angle_gamma   90.00
#
_symmetry.space_group_name_H-M   'P 1'
#
loop_
_entity.id
_entity.type
_entity.pdbx_description
1 polymer ?
#
loop_
_entity_poly.entity_id
_entity_poly.type
_entity_poly.pdbx_seq_one_letter_code
_entity_poly.pdbx_strand_id
1 'polypeptide(L)' 'MVVIAERDYDPAWPEIYTIMEHSFKGKLWVTILKIYLVGSTAVPDLISKSVIDIGYIKN' A
#
# COMPACT_ATOMS: atom_id res chain seq x y z
N MET A 1 14.34 -9.06 15.28
CA MET A 1 14.00 -7.67 14.93
C MET A 1 14.38 -7.45 13.49
N VAL A 2 13.42 -7.16 12.60
CA VAL A 2 13.73 -6.80 11.20
C VAL A 2 13.81 -5.29 11.14
N VAL A 3 14.99 -4.75 10.79
CA VAL A 3 15.16 -3.33 10.54
C VAL A 3 15.03 -3.11 9.04
N ILE A 4 14.02 -2.35 8.64
CA ILE A 4 13.87 -1.89 7.25
C ILE A 4 14.41 -0.47 7.22
N ALA A 5 15.37 -0.23 6.32
CA ALA A 5 15.96 1.10 6.13
C ALA A 5 14.91 2.07 5.56
N GLU A 6 14.99 3.31 6.01
CA GLU A 6 14.25 4.42 5.43
C GLU A 6 14.99 4.96 4.20
N ARG A 7 14.23 5.48 3.24
CA ARG A 7 14.74 6.10 2.02
C ARG A 7 13.83 7.25 1.60
N ASP A 8 14.33 8.08 0.69
CA ASP A 8 13.54 9.11 0.04
C ASP A 8 12.31 8.53 -0.65
N TYR A 9 11.31 9.38 -0.84
CA TYR A 9 10.07 9.02 -1.50
C TYR A 9 10.34 8.43 -2.89
N ASP A 10 9.72 7.28 -3.16
CA ASP A 10 9.79 6.62 -4.46
C ASP A 10 8.48 6.85 -5.22
N PRO A 11 8.50 7.58 -6.35
CA PRO A 11 7.29 7.87 -7.13
C PRO A 11 6.64 6.62 -7.74
N ALA A 12 7.29 5.45 -7.68
CA ALA A 12 6.69 4.18 -8.08
C ALA A 12 5.74 3.59 -7.04
N TRP A 13 5.72 4.05 -5.78
CA TRP A 13 4.86 3.48 -4.74
C TRP A 13 3.35 3.50 -5.08
N PRO A 14 2.77 4.58 -5.64
CA PRO A 14 1.38 4.56 -6.09
C PRO A 14 1.11 3.51 -7.19
N GLU A 15 2.04 3.32 -8.13
CA GLU A 15 1.91 2.34 -9.20
C GLU A 15 1.96 0.90 -8.65
N ILE A 16 2.87 0.64 -7.69
CA ILE A 16 2.95 -0.65 -7.00
C ILE A 16 1.63 -0.96 -6.30
N TYR A 17 1.03 0.03 -5.63
CA TYR A 17 -0.31 -0.12 -5.05
C TYR A 17 -1.36 -0.50 -6.12
N THR A 18 -1.39 0.17 -7.28
CA THR A 18 -2.34 -0.17 -8.36
C THR A 18 -2.17 -1.60 -8.86
N ILE A 19 -0.93 -2.06 -9.02
CA ILE A 19 -0.64 -3.46 -9.40
C ILE A 19 -1.15 -4.43 -8.32
N MET A 20 -0.93 -4.10 -7.04
CA MET A 20 -1.44 -4.91 -5.93
C MET A 20 -2.96 -4.92 -5.91
N GLU A 21 -3.62 -3.78 -6.07
CA GLU A 21 -5.08 -3.65 -6.13
C GLU A 21 -5.70 -4.56 -7.21
N HIS A 22 -5.08 -4.61 -8.38
CA HIS A 22 -5.51 -5.51 -9.46
C HIS A 22 -5.21 -6.99 -9.17
N SER A 23 -4.21 -7.27 -8.33
CA SER A 23 -3.73 -8.61 -7.97
C SER A 23 -4.47 -9.22 -6.79
N PHE A 24 -5.06 -8.40 -5.91
CA PHE A 24 -6.05 -8.90 -4.97
C PHE A 24 -7.15 -9.55 -5.83
N LYS A 25 -7.26 -10.87 -5.77
CA LYS A 25 -8.36 -11.67 -6.32
C LYS A 25 -8.67 -12.77 -5.31
N GLY A 26 -9.95 -13.11 -5.17
CA GLY A 26 -10.39 -14.21 -4.30
C GLY A 26 -11.35 -13.80 -3.19
N LYS A 27 -11.52 -14.69 -2.19
CA LYS A 27 -12.56 -14.64 -1.15
C LYS A 27 -12.63 -13.32 -0.38
N LEU A 28 -11.52 -12.59 -0.31
CA LEU A 28 -11.43 -11.32 0.43
C LEU A 28 -12.34 -10.23 -0.17
N TRP A 29 -12.51 -10.21 -1.51
CA TRP A 29 -13.40 -9.26 -2.19
C TRP A 29 -14.88 -9.49 -1.95
N VAL A 30 -15.28 -10.68 -1.49
CA VAL A 30 -16.67 -10.91 -1.09
C VAL A 30 -17.03 -10.04 0.12
N THR A 31 -16.02 -9.63 0.89
CA THR A 31 -16.18 -8.84 2.12
C THR A 31 -15.58 -7.45 2.04
N ILE A 32 -14.71 -7.14 1.08
CA ILE A 32 -14.06 -5.84 0.97
C ILE A 32 -14.79 -5.00 -0.08
N LEU A 33 -15.28 -3.84 0.34
CA LEU A 33 -15.91 -2.85 -0.53
C LEU A 33 -14.85 -2.07 -1.33
N LYS A 34 -13.74 -1.70 -0.67
CA LYS A 34 -12.67 -0.90 -1.27
C LYS A 34 -11.38 -1.02 -0.49
N ILE A 35 -10.24 -0.87 -1.17
CA ILE A 35 -8.92 -0.73 -0.57
C ILE A 35 -8.31 0.65 -0.86
N TYR A 36 -7.29 1.04 -0.10
CA TYR A 36 -6.61 2.33 -0.20
C TYR A 36 -5.11 2.16 0.10
N LEU A 37 -4.27 2.93 -0.61
CA LEU A 37 -2.89 3.17 -0.21
C LEU A 37 -2.89 4.07 1.03
N VAL A 38 -2.31 3.58 2.12
CA VAL A 38 -2.22 4.32 3.39
C VAL A 38 -0.78 4.28 3.92
N GLY A 39 -0.55 4.92 5.06
CA GLY A 39 0.79 4.97 5.65
C GLY A 39 1.72 5.95 4.93
N SER A 40 3.00 5.93 5.30
CA SER A 40 3.97 6.92 4.83
C SER A 40 4.24 6.84 3.32
N THR A 41 4.11 5.66 2.71
CA THR A 41 4.28 5.49 1.26
C THR A 41 3.14 6.10 0.43
N ALA A 42 2.04 6.50 1.07
CA ALA A 42 0.94 7.26 0.46
C ALA A 42 1.20 8.77 0.38
N VAL A 43 2.26 9.28 1.03
CA VAL A 43 2.53 10.72 1.16
C VAL A 43 3.73 11.09 0.29
N PRO A 44 3.54 11.90 -0.78
CA PRO A 44 4.64 12.40 -1.59
C PRO A 44 5.69 13.12 -0.75
N ASP A 45 6.95 12.97 -1.15
CA ASP A 45 8.13 13.61 -0.53
C ASP A 45 8.39 13.23 0.94
N LEU A 46 7.74 12.18 1.46
CA LEU A 46 7.99 11.67 2.79
C LEU A 46 9.03 10.53 2.79
N ILE A 47 10.11 10.72 3.54
CA ILE A 47 11.08 9.65 3.83
C ILE A 47 10.38 8.51 4.55
N SER A 48 10.53 7.28 4.04
CA SER A 48 9.83 6.12 4.57
C SER A 48 10.56 4.82 4.28
N LYS A 49 10.19 3.78 5.03
CA LYS A 49 10.47 2.38 4.69
C LYS A 49 9.75 2.00 3.40
N SER A 50 10.34 1.08 2.64
CA SER A 50 9.78 0.47 1.43
C SER A 50 8.63 -0.51 1.72
N VAL A 51 7.61 -0.07 2.47
CA VAL A 51 6.48 -0.91 2.89
C VAL A 51 5.19 -0.25 2.43
N ILE A 52 4.42 -0.96 1.61
CA ILE A 52 3.10 -0.52 1.17
C ILE A 52 2.07 -0.96 2.23
N ASP A 53 1.51 0.01 2.95
CA ASP A 53 0.40 -0.24 3.86
C ASP A 53 -0.93 -0.14 3.10
N ILE A 54 -1.83 -1.09 3.34
CA ILE A 54 -3.14 -1.15 2.68
C ILE A 54 -4.25 -1.05 3.71
N GLY A 55 -5.05 0.01 3.61
CA GLY A 55 -6.30 0.15 4.33
C GLY A 55 -7.45 -0.44 3.52
N TYR A 56 -8.49 -0.95 4.19
CA TYR A 56 -9.68 -1.45 3.51
C TYR A 56 -10.97 -1.10 4.26
N ILE A 57 -12.05 -1.01 3.50
CA ILE A 57 -13.41 -0.90 4.03
C ILE A 57 -14.13 -2.21 3.75
N LYS A 58 -14.76 -2.76 4.78
CA LYS A 58 -15.59 -3.95 4.69
C LYS A 58 -17.01 -3.60 4.23
N ASN A 59 -17.63 -4.49 3.44
CA ASN A 59 -19.07 -4.49 3.15
C ASN A 59 -19.90 -4.68 4.43
#